data_AF-A0A544UTB1-F1
#
_entry.id   AF-A0A544UTB1-F1
#
_cell.length_a   1.000
_cell.length_b   1.000
_cell.length_c   1.000
_cell.angle_alpha   90.00
_cell.angle_beta   90.00
_cell.angle_gamma   90.00
#
_symmetry.space_group_name_H-M   'P 1'
#
loop_
_entity.id
_entity.type
_entity.pdbx_description
1 polymer ?
#
loop_
_entity_poly.entity_id
_entity_poly.type
_entity_poly.pdbx_seq_one_letter_code
_entity_poly.pdbx_strand_id
1 'polypeptide(L)'
;MKASFKKIVLTSLLIMSFTPICYANNVIQQHANGEDGQLVYHVKYDYAAICKVLGITQDVYDQYWKEGLSIVDMAKKEGIERREIESYFITFHYQEMQKWRKKGAMNERHYFHLVYELKDEITEFIERNPNKY
;
A
#
# COMPACT_ATOMS: atom_id res chain seq x y z
N MET A 1 22.47 7.67 -55.19
CA MET A 1 21.98 6.38 -54.69
C MET A 1 21.37 6.61 -53.32
N LYS A 2 20.05 6.40 -53.16
CA LYS A 2 19.30 6.64 -51.92
C LYS A 2 19.60 5.52 -50.93
N ALA A 3 19.98 5.86 -49.71
CA ALA A 3 19.85 4.97 -48.56
C ALA A 3 19.24 5.77 -47.40
N SER A 4 17.94 5.58 -47.22
CA SER A 4 17.14 6.14 -46.13
C SER A 4 17.13 5.09 -45.02
N PHE A 5 17.66 5.43 -43.84
CA PHE A 5 17.57 4.56 -42.67
C PHE A 5 17.16 5.39 -41.45
N LYS A 6 15.84 5.48 -41.25
CA LYS A 6 15.21 5.90 -40.00
C LYS A 6 15.67 4.98 -38.88
N LYS A 7 16.31 5.49 -37.81
CA LYS A 7 16.33 4.83 -36.49
C LYS A 7 16.33 5.87 -35.36
N ILE A 8 15.17 6.08 -34.76
CA ILE A 8 14.76 5.62 -33.40
C ILE A 8 15.10 6.69 -32.36
N VAL A 9 14.07 7.48 -32.01
CA VAL A 9 14.03 8.31 -30.81
C VAL A 9 13.99 7.36 -29.62
N LEU A 10 15.10 7.28 -28.88
CA LEU A 10 15.16 6.53 -27.62
C LEU A 10 14.63 7.44 -26.51
N THR A 11 13.31 7.53 -26.39
CA THR A 11 12.68 8.13 -25.20
C THR A 11 12.83 7.14 -24.06
N SER A 12 13.88 7.30 -23.25
CA SER A 12 13.98 6.62 -21.95
C SER A 12 12.84 7.11 -21.05
N LEU A 13 11.71 6.40 -21.06
CA LEU A 13 10.75 6.44 -19.97
C LEU A 13 11.41 5.77 -18.77
N LEU A 14 12.07 6.57 -17.93
CA LEU A 14 12.40 6.18 -16.57
C LEU A 14 11.07 6.10 -15.81
N ILE A 15 10.38 4.96 -15.91
CA ILE A 15 9.28 4.63 -15.01
C ILE A 15 9.95 4.38 -13.66
N MET A 16 10.15 5.43 -12.86
CA MET A 16 10.26 5.26 -11.41
C MET A 16 8.90 4.74 -10.97
N SER A 17 8.75 3.42 -10.97
CA SER A 17 7.66 2.76 -10.27
C SER A 17 7.81 3.19 -8.81
N PHE A 18 6.98 4.14 -8.39
CA PHE A 18 6.73 4.41 -6.98
C PHE A 18 6.13 3.12 -6.41
N THR A 19 7.00 2.22 -5.99
CA THR A 19 6.56 1.09 -5.17
C THR A 19 6.29 1.69 -3.79
N PRO A 20 5.08 1.55 -3.21
CA PRO A 20 4.88 1.81 -1.80
C PRO A 20 5.98 1.12 -1.01
N ILE A 21 6.78 1.90 -0.27
CA ILE A 21 7.92 1.39 0.47
C ILE A 21 7.37 0.64 1.68
N CYS A 22 7.11 -0.64 1.52
CA CYS A 22 6.78 -1.54 2.62
C CYS A 22 8.08 -2.14 3.14
N TYR A 23 8.29 -2.07 4.45
CA TYR A 23 9.46 -2.64 5.10
C TYR A 23 9.03 -3.44 6.32
N ALA A 24 9.46 -4.69 6.37
CA ALA A 24 9.44 -5.47 7.58
C ALA A 24 10.89 -5.54 8.09
N ASN A 25 11.15 -5.00 9.29
CA ASN A 25 12.40 -5.28 9.99
C ASN A 25 12.30 -6.68 10.60
N ASN A 26 13.34 -7.47 10.36
CA ASN A 26 13.67 -8.56 11.27
C ASN A 26 14.35 -7.88 12.46
N VAL A 27 13.75 -7.88 13.65
CA VAL A 27 14.50 -7.57 14.87
C VAL A 27 15.38 -8.78 15.17
N ILE A 28 16.41 -9.02 14.34
CA ILE A 28 17.37 -10.10 14.50
C ILE A 28 18.75 -9.59 14.05
N GLN A 29 19.41 -8.80 14.89
CA GLN A 29 20.84 -9.03 15.09
C GLN A 29 20.93 -10.23 16.05
N GLN A 30 21.28 -11.40 15.51
CA GLN A 30 21.37 -12.70 16.23
C GLN A 30 19.99 -13.16 16.73
N HIS A 31 19.39 -14.24 16.22
CA HIS A 31 19.69 -15.61 16.52
C HIS A 31 19.31 -16.47 15.31
N ALA A 32 20.34 -17.02 14.65
CA ALA A 32 20.20 -18.30 13.99
C ALA A 32 20.06 -19.34 15.11
N ASN A 33 18.83 -19.61 15.56
CA ASN A 33 18.39 -20.81 16.30
C ASN A 33 16.95 -20.63 16.80
N GLY A 34 15.99 -21.24 16.09
CA GLY A 34 14.84 -21.95 16.68
C GLY A 34 13.80 -21.25 17.56
N GLU A 35 13.94 -19.99 17.95
CA GLU A 35 12.92 -19.23 18.70
C GLU A 35 12.23 -18.22 17.77
N ASP A 36 10.89 -18.21 17.76
CA ASP A 36 10.04 -17.38 16.90
C ASP A 36 10.35 -15.88 17.15
N GLY A 37 11.27 -15.31 16.36
CA GLY A 37 11.61 -13.89 16.42
C GLY A 37 10.42 -13.03 16.00
N GLN A 38 10.16 -11.95 16.73
CA GLN A 38 9.03 -11.05 16.50
C GLN A 38 9.20 -10.29 15.17
N LEU A 39 8.38 -10.63 14.17
CA LEU A 39 8.27 -9.88 12.92
C LEU A 39 7.50 -8.58 13.19
N VAL A 40 8.16 -7.43 12.98
CA VAL A 40 7.49 -6.13 13.05
C VAL A 40 7.10 -5.71 11.64
N TYR A 41 5.82 -5.83 11.31
CA TYR A 41 5.26 -5.49 10.00
C TYR A 41 4.91 -3.99 9.96
N HIS A 42 5.54 -3.21 9.08
CA HIS A 42 5.23 -1.80 8.88
C HIS A 42 4.97 -1.52 7.41
N VAL A 43 3.88 -0.80 7.16
CA VAL A 43 3.39 -0.53 5.81
C VAL A 43 3.27 0.96 5.62
N LYS A 44 3.89 1.46 4.55
CA LYS A 44 3.69 2.82 4.08
C LYS A 44 2.74 2.78 2.91
N TYR A 45 1.58 3.42 3.07
CA TYR A 45 0.63 3.57 1.98
C TYR A 45 1.12 4.59 0.95
N ASP A 46 0.86 4.28 -0.32
CA ASP A 46 1.08 5.20 -1.43
C ASP A 46 -0.19 6.01 -1.67
N TYR A 47 -0.16 7.29 -1.29
CA TYR A 47 -1.28 8.20 -1.47
C TYR A 47 -1.62 8.47 -2.93
N ALA A 48 -0.66 8.37 -3.86
CA ALA A 48 -0.96 8.49 -5.28
C ALA A 48 -1.78 7.29 -5.78
N ALA A 49 -1.49 6.08 -5.28
CA ALA A 49 -2.29 4.90 -5.57
C ALA A 49 -3.69 4.99 -4.96
N ILE A 50 -3.82 5.53 -3.74
CA ILE A 50 -5.12 5.78 -3.09
C ILE A 50 -5.95 6.78 -3.92
N CYS A 51 -5.36 7.91 -4.32
CA CYS A 51 -6.03 8.89 -5.18
C CYS A 51 -6.54 8.25 -6.49
N LYS A 52 -5.73 7.38 -7.09
CA LYS A 52 -6.12 6.64 -8.30
C LYS A 52 -7.32 5.72 -8.07
N VAL A 53 -7.39 5.02 -6.94
CA VAL A 53 -8.55 4.18 -6.57
C VAL A 53 -9.79 5.03 -6.37
N LEU A 54 -9.64 6.19 -5.71
CA LEU A 54 -10.73 7.13 -5.47
C LEU A 54 -11.17 7.89 -6.74
N GLY A 55 -10.38 7.85 -7.82
CA GLY A 55 -10.67 8.61 -9.04
C GLY A 55 -10.44 10.10 -8.91
N ILE A 56 -9.67 10.55 -7.92
CA ILE A 56 -9.41 11.97 -7.62
C ILE A 56 -7.94 12.34 -7.79
N THR A 57 -7.65 13.63 -7.88
CA THR A 57 -6.27 14.14 -7.84
C THR A 57 -5.80 14.28 -6.40
N GLN A 58 -4.48 14.43 -6.21
CA GLN A 58 -3.90 14.72 -4.89
C GLN A 58 -4.45 16.02 -4.29
N ASP A 59 -4.66 17.07 -5.10
CA ASP A 59 -5.21 18.33 -4.61
C ASP A 59 -6.63 18.17 -4.05
N VAL A 60 -7.46 17.35 -4.72
CA VAL A 60 -8.81 17.04 -4.25
C VAL A 60 -8.76 16.21 -2.97
N TYR A 61 -7.86 15.21 -2.91
CA TYR A 61 -7.63 14.44 -1.69
C TYR A 61 -7.25 15.34 -0.52
N ASP A 62 -6.28 16.24 -0.70
CA ASP A 62 -5.80 17.15 0.33
C ASP A 62 -6.89 18.12 0.80
N GLN A 63 -7.75 18.56 -0.12
CA GLN A 63 -8.89 19.40 0.20
C GLN A 63 -9.92 18.64 1.05
N TYR A 64 -10.33 17.43 0.62
CA TYR A 64 -11.23 16.58 1.39
C TYR A 64 -10.66 16.24 2.76
N TRP A 65 -9.35 15.98 2.84
CA TRP A 65 -8.67 15.72 4.10
C TRP A 65 -8.79 16.93 5.04
N LYS A 66 -8.50 18.16 4.57
CA LYS A 66 -8.67 19.39 5.37
C LYS A 66 -10.12 19.61 5.82
N GLU A 67 -11.09 19.22 5.00
CA GLU A 67 -12.52 19.25 5.35
C GLU A 67 -12.88 18.20 6.42
N GLY A 68 -11.97 17.29 6.76
CA GLY A 68 -12.19 16.24 7.74
C GLY A 68 -12.97 15.08 7.17
N LEU A 69 -12.73 14.71 5.91
CA LEU A 69 -13.26 13.46 5.37
C LEU A 69 -12.26 12.34 5.61
N SER A 70 -12.77 11.17 5.98
CA SER A 70 -12.02 9.92 5.94
C SER A 70 -11.91 9.39 4.51
N ILE A 71 -11.05 8.39 4.26
CA ILE A 71 -10.96 7.76 2.93
C ILE A 71 -12.30 7.14 2.53
N VAL A 72 -13.05 6.58 3.49
CA VAL A 72 -14.41 6.06 3.24
C VAL A 72 -15.39 7.16 2.87
N ASP A 73 -15.32 8.31 3.55
CA ASP A 73 -16.19 9.46 3.22
C ASP A 73 -15.87 10.01 1.83
N MET A 74 -14.58 10.10 1.48
CA MET A 74 -14.13 10.49 0.14
C MET A 74 -14.65 9.50 -0.91
N ALA A 75 -14.49 8.20 -0.69
CA ALA A 75 -14.99 7.17 -1.60
C ALA A 75 -16.49 7.27 -1.81
N LYS A 76 -17.27 7.42 -0.73
CA LYS A 76 -18.71 7.59 -0.80
C LYS A 76 -19.10 8.82 -1.62
N LYS A 77 -18.36 9.92 -1.50
CA LYS A 77 -18.59 11.16 -2.26
C LYS A 77 -18.35 10.97 -3.77
N GLU A 78 -17.37 10.14 -4.13
CA GLU A 78 -17.06 9.77 -5.52
C GLU A 78 -17.90 8.59 -6.04
N GLY A 79 -18.90 8.13 -5.26
CA GLY A 79 -19.79 7.04 -5.67
C GLY A 79 -19.17 5.64 -5.58
N ILE A 80 -18.09 5.49 -4.83
CA ILE A 80 -17.38 4.23 -4.61
C ILE A 80 -17.90 3.59 -3.32
N GLU A 81 -18.27 2.32 -3.40
CA GLU A 81 -18.75 1.55 -2.26
C GLU A 81 -17.63 1.28 -1.26
N ARG A 82 -17.95 1.32 0.04
CA ARG A 82 -16.99 1.04 1.13
C ARG A 82 -16.24 -0.29 0.91
N ARG A 83 -16.97 -1.32 0.45
CA ARG A 83 -16.40 -2.66 0.22
C ARG A 83 -15.27 -2.64 -0.81
N GLU A 84 -15.33 -1.75 -1.80
CA GLU A 84 -14.28 -1.64 -2.83
C GLU A 84 -12.99 -1.07 -2.22
N ILE A 85 -13.11 -0.08 -1.34
CA ILE A 85 -11.99 0.48 -0.58
C ILE A 85 -11.38 -0.57 0.34
N GLU A 86 -12.20 -1.25 1.13
CA GLU A 86 -11.74 -2.35 1.98
C GLU A 86 -11.02 -3.44 1.17
N SER A 87 -11.59 -3.83 0.02
CA SER A 87 -11.00 -4.84 -0.86
C SER A 87 -9.65 -4.41 -1.43
N TYR A 88 -9.48 -3.13 -1.77
CA TYR A 88 -8.20 -2.59 -2.22
C TYR A 88 -7.12 -2.74 -1.14
N PHE A 89 -7.40 -2.31 0.10
CA PHE A 89 -6.44 -2.41 1.20
C PHE A 89 -6.16 -3.88 1.60
N ILE A 90 -7.18 -4.74 1.66
CA ILE A 90 -7.00 -6.18 1.91
C ILE A 90 -6.06 -6.79 0.86
N THR A 91 -6.29 -6.47 -0.41
CA THR A 91 -5.47 -6.97 -1.53
C THR A 91 -4.05 -6.48 -1.44
N PHE A 92 -3.86 -5.19 -1.13
CA PHE A 92 -2.54 -4.59 -0.95
C PHE A 92 -1.75 -5.30 0.17
N HIS A 93 -2.33 -5.44 1.37
CA HIS A 93 -1.67 -6.13 2.48
C HIS A 93 -1.39 -7.59 2.18
N TYR A 94 -2.33 -8.30 1.55
CA TYR A 94 -2.10 -9.67 1.10
C TYR A 94 -0.86 -9.76 0.19
N GLN A 95 -0.76 -8.89 -0.82
CA GLN A 95 0.37 -8.86 -1.76
C GLN A 95 1.69 -8.55 -1.06
N GLU A 96 1.72 -7.59 -0.13
CA GLU A 96 2.92 -7.28 0.65
C GLU A 96 3.35 -8.45 1.53
N MET A 97 2.43 -9.08 2.26
CA MET A 97 2.71 -10.28 3.05
C MET A 97 3.26 -11.42 2.18
N GLN A 98 2.72 -11.63 0.97
CA GLN A 98 3.26 -12.65 0.06
C GLN A 98 4.71 -12.37 -0.35
N LYS A 99 5.13 -11.10 -0.50
CA LYS A 99 6.53 -10.75 -0.78
C LYS A 99 7.44 -11.17 0.38
N TRP A 100 7.00 -10.99 1.63
CA TRP A 100 7.77 -11.38 2.81
C TRP A 100 7.82 -12.89 3.03
N ARG A 101 6.72 -13.59 2.76
CA ARG A 101 6.67 -15.07 2.79
C ARG A 101 7.63 -15.68 1.77
N LYS A 102 7.64 -15.15 0.53
CA LYS A 102 8.57 -15.59 -0.52
C LYS A 102 10.05 -15.38 -0.14
N LYS A 103 10.35 -14.36 0.67
CA LYS A 103 11.70 -14.09 1.19
C LYS A 103 12.08 -14.95 2.40
N GLY A 104 11.15 -15.74 2.94
CA GLY A 104 11.35 -16.54 4.16
C GLY A 104 11.34 -15.72 5.46
N ALA A 105 11.08 -14.41 5.41
CA ALA A 105 11.05 -13.54 6.59
C ALA A 105 9.73 -13.64 7.38
N MET A 106 8.67 -14.19 6.78
CA MET A 106 7.36 -14.37 7.39
C MET A 106 6.95 -15.84 7.32
N ASN A 107 6.85 -16.49 8.50
CA ASN A 107 6.34 -17.86 8.63
C ASN A 107 4.79 -17.86 8.74
N GLU A 108 4.19 -19.04 8.81
CA GLU A 108 2.73 -19.17 8.87
C GLU A 108 2.12 -18.55 10.14
N ARG A 109 2.79 -18.71 11.29
CA ARG A 109 2.34 -18.12 12.56
C ARG A 109 2.26 -16.60 12.44
N HIS A 110 3.32 -15.96 11.94
CA HIS A 110 3.36 -14.51 11.72
C HIS A 110 2.25 -14.05 10.76
N TYR A 111 2.06 -14.79 9.66
CA TYR A 111 1.02 -14.47 8.67
C TYR A 111 -0.37 -14.50 9.29
N PHE A 112 -0.73 -15.57 10.02
CA PHE A 112 -2.05 -15.68 10.62
C PHE A 112 -2.28 -14.63 11.71
N HIS A 113 -1.28 -14.36 12.54
CA HIS A 113 -1.37 -13.32 13.56
C HIS A 113 -1.68 -11.94 12.94
N LEU A 114 -0.94 -11.55 11.89
CA LEU A 114 -1.19 -10.30 11.18
C LEU A 114 -2.57 -10.27 10.51
N VAL A 115 -3.01 -11.38 9.89
CA VAL A 115 -4.33 -11.45 9.25
C VAL A 115 -5.47 -11.22 10.25
N TYR A 116 -5.32 -11.67 11.50
CA TYR A 116 -6.33 -11.43 12.55
C TYR A 116 -6.45 -9.95 12.91
N GLU A 117 -5.34 -9.22 12.98
CA GLU A 117 -5.30 -7.80 13.35
C GLU A 117 -5.63 -6.88 12.18
N LEU A 118 -5.38 -7.35 10.95
CA LEU A 118 -5.44 -6.53 9.73
C LEU A 118 -6.80 -5.88 9.50
N LYS A 119 -7.91 -6.53 9.86
CA LYS A 119 -9.24 -5.95 9.68
C LYS A 119 -9.38 -4.64 10.44
N ASP A 120 -8.94 -4.62 11.69
CA ASP A 120 -9.07 -3.46 12.55
C ASP A 120 -8.07 -2.38 12.10
N GLU A 121 -6.84 -2.75 11.76
CA GLU A 121 -5.85 -1.82 11.20
C GLU A 121 -6.33 -1.13 9.91
N ILE A 122 -6.91 -1.90 8.97
CA ILE A 122 -7.48 -1.35 7.74
C ILE A 122 -8.63 -0.40 8.09
N THR A 123 -9.54 -0.84 8.98
CA THR A 123 -10.70 -0.04 9.38
C THR A 123 -10.27 1.29 9.99
N GLU A 124 -9.35 1.25 10.96
CA GLU A 124 -8.80 2.45 11.60
C GLU A 124 -8.12 3.38 10.59
N PHE A 125 -7.40 2.82 9.61
CA PHE A 125 -6.73 3.62 8.60
C PHE A 125 -7.74 4.31 7.66
N ILE A 126 -8.71 3.58 7.12
CA ILE A 126 -9.66 4.14 6.14
C ILE A 126 -10.70 5.07 6.78
N GLU A 127 -10.96 4.93 8.07
CA GLU A 127 -11.83 5.80 8.89
C GLU A 127 -11.09 7.00 9.48
N ARG A 128 -9.76 7.05 9.38
CA ARG A 128 -8.97 8.14 9.94
C ARG A 128 -9.42 9.46 9.35
N ASN A 129 -9.62 10.43 10.23
CA ASN A 129 -10.08 11.76 9.89
C ASN A 129 -9.28 12.77 10.74
N PRO A 130 -8.69 13.81 10.15
CA PRO A 130 -7.83 14.75 10.87
C PRO A 130 -8.58 15.63 11.88
N ASN A 131 -9.91 15.67 11.81
CA ASN A 131 -10.76 16.49 12.67
C ASN A 131 -11.46 15.67 13.77
N LYS A 132 -11.23 14.35 13.84
CA LYS A 132 -11.75 13.47 14.90
C LYS A 132 -10.69 13.30 15.98
N TYR A 133 -11.03 13.71 17.20
CA TYR A 133 -10.27 13.44 18.43
C TYR A 133 -10.66 12.08 19.01
#